data_AF-A0A820J8X9-F1
#
_entry.id   AF-A0A820J8X9-F1
#
_cell.length_a   1.000
_cell.length_b   1.000
_cell.length_c   1.000
_cell.angle_alpha   90.00
_cell.angle_beta   90.00
_cell.angle_gamma   90.00
#
_symmetry.space_group_name_H-M   'P 1'
#
loop_
_entity.id
_entity.type
_entity.pdbx_description
1 polymer ?
#
loop_
_entity_poly.entity_id
_entity_poly.type
_entity_poly.pdbx_seq_one_letter_code
_entity_poly.pdbx_strand_id
1 'polypeptide(L)' 'KVDPFGHPTQSAHPAKFSPDDQYSRQRLKLKTRYKLLLTQTPLAKC' A
#
# COMPACT_ATOMS: atom_id res chain seq x y z
N LYS A 1 -13.22 12.55 -10.92
CA LYS A 1 -12.80 12.32 -12.32
C LYS A 1 -12.59 10.82 -12.47
N VAL A 2 -13.10 10.22 -13.53
CA VAL A 2 -12.97 8.79 -13.81
C VAL A 2 -12.09 8.62 -15.05
N ASP A 3 -11.39 7.50 -15.13
CA ASP A 3 -10.64 7.11 -16.32
C ASP A 3 -11.59 6.59 -17.43
N PRO A 4 -11.09 6.31 -18.65
CA PRO A 4 -11.91 5.77 -19.75
C PRO A 4 -12.54 4.40 -19.46
N PHE A 5 -12.05 3.70 -18.43
CA PHE A 5 -12.54 2.38 -18.00
C PHE A 5 -13.50 2.48 -16.80
N GLY A 6 -13.81 3.69 -16.34
CA GLY A 6 -14.74 3.95 -15.23
C GLY A 6 -14.11 3.85 -13.83
N HIS A 7 -12.80 3.68 -13.71
CA HIS A 7 -12.10 3.68 -12.43
C HIS A 7 -11.86 5.11 -11.91
N PRO A 8 -11.84 5.31 -10.58
CA PRO A 8 -11.53 6.60 -10.00
C PRO A 8 -10.07 7.00 -10.31
N THR A 9 -9.87 8.25 -10.73
CA THR A 9 -8.51 8.77 -10.98
C THR A 9 -7.76 8.95 -9.67
N GLN A 10 -6.49 8.54 -9.64
CA GLN A 10 -5.59 8.72 -8.50
C GLN A 10 -4.50 9.76 -8.82
N SER A 11 -3.87 10.31 -7.79
CA SER A 11 -2.72 11.20 -7.99
C SER A 11 -1.54 10.41 -8.57
N ALA A 12 -0.92 10.93 -9.62
CA ALA A 12 0.28 10.32 -10.20
C ALA A 12 1.53 10.47 -9.30
N HIS A 13 1.49 11.40 -8.34
CA HIS A 13 2.57 11.61 -7.38
C HIS A 13 2.41 10.69 -6.16
N PRO A 14 3.53 10.19 -5.60
CA PRO A 14 3.50 9.40 -4.38
C PRO A 14 3.05 10.25 -3.18
N ALA A 15 2.58 9.57 -2.13
CA ALA A 15 2.31 10.23 -0.86
C ALA A 15 3.59 10.87 -0.29
N LYS A 16 3.47 12.05 0.31
CA LYS A 16 4.58 12.76 0.94
C LYS A 16 5.19 11.93 2.06
N PHE A 17 6.53 11.86 2.10
CA PHE A 17 7.25 11.24 3.21
C PHE A 17 7.15 12.11 4.47
N SER A 18 6.82 11.48 5.59
CA SER A 18 6.80 12.10 6.92
C SER A 18 7.62 11.22 7.86
N PRO A 19 8.64 11.76 8.54
CA PRO A 19 9.48 10.96 9.43
C PRO A 19 8.73 10.40 10.64
N ASP A 20 7.75 11.14 11.18
CA ASP A 20 6.97 10.71 12.35
C ASP A 20 6.00 9.56 12.06
N ASP A 21 5.58 9.41 10.79
CA ASP A 21 4.71 8.33 10.31
C ASP A 21 3.62 7.87 11.29
N GLN A 22 2.76 8.82 11.69
CA GLN A 22 1.74 8.65 12.73
C GLN A 22 0.78 7.47 12.47
N TYR A 23 0.59 7.08 11.21
CA TYR A 23 -0.32 6.01 10.79
C TYR A 23 0.38 4.69 10.44
N SER A 24 1.66 4.55 10.79
CA SER A 24 2.47 3.35 10.56
C SER A 24 1.78 2.07 11.07
N ARG A 25 1.28 2.10 12.30
CA ARG A 25 0.62 0.96 12.97
C ARG A 25 -0.64 0.52 12.20
N GLN A 26 -1.48 1.46 11.80
CA GLN A 26 -2.72 1.18 11.05
C GLN A 26 -2.39 0.61 9.67
N ARG A 27 -1.39 1.19 8.99
CA ARG A 27 -0.94 0.74 7.68
C ARG A 27 -0.41 -0.70 7.73
N LEU A 28 0.40 -1.04 8.74
CA LEU A 28 0.89 -2.41 8.94
C LEU A 28 -0.25 -3.39 9.23
N LYS A 29 -1.17 -3.05 10.15
CA LYS A 29 -2.35 -3.89 10.45
C LYS A 29 -3.24 -4.14 9.23
N LEU A 30 -3.38 -3.16 8.35
CA LEU A 30 -4.11 -3.34 7.09
C LEU A 30 -3.37 -4.30 6.16
N LYS A 31 -2.07 -4.07 5.93
CA LYS A 31 -1.25 -4.92 5.07
C LYS A 31 -1.23 -6.38 5.54
N THR A 32 -1.14 -6.62 6.85
CA THR A 32 -1.15 -7.98 7.40
C THR A 32 -2.50 -8.67 7.24
N ARG A 33 -3.63 -7.97 7.44
CA ARG A 33 -4.98 -8.54 7.25
C ARG A 33 -5.23 -9.02 5.82
N TYR A 34 -4.74 -8.26 4.84
CA TYR A 34 -4.90 -8.59 3.42
C TYR A 34 -3.74 -9.41 2.84
N LYS A 35 -2.81 -9.89 3.68
CA LYS A 35 -1.63 -10.67 3.24
C LYS A 35 -0.79 -9.96 2.17
N LEU A 36 -0.73 -8.62 2.22
CA LEU A 36 0.01 -7.78 1.27
C LEU A 36 1.46 -7.52 1.72
N LEU A 37 1.87 -8.05 2.86
CA LEU A 37 3.21 -7.86 3.40
C LEU A 37 4.17 -8.86 2.75
N LEU A 38 5.21 -8.38 2.06
CA LEU A 38 6.17 -9.23 1.35
C LEU A 38 6.92 -10.21 2.27
N THR A 39 7.06 -9.90 3.56
CA THR A 39 7.68 -10.83 4.51
C THR A 39 6.79 -12.02 4.88
N GLN A 40 5.52 -12.02 4.47
CA GLN A 40 4.58 -13.13 4.66
C GLN A 40 4.57 -14.10 3.46
N THR A 41 5.13 -13.73 2.32
CA THR A 41 5.28 -14.67 1.20
C THR A 41 6.41 -15.64 1.50
N PRO A 42 6.27 -16.94 1.18
CA PRO A 42 7.38 -17.87 1.31
C PRO A 42 8.56 -17.30 0.54
N LEU A 43 9.75 -17.33 1.14
CA LEU A 43 10.98 -16.96 0.46
C LEU A 43 10.99 -17.76 -0.86
N ALA A 44 11.04 -17.07 -2.00
CA ALA A 44 11.18 -17.75 -3.29
C ALA A 44 12.42 -18.63 -3.17
N LYS A 45 12.21 -19.95 -3.22
CA LYS A 45 13.31 -20.91 -3.17
C LYS A 45 14.16 -20.70 -4.43
N CYS A 46 15.47 -20.56 -4.25
CA CYS A 46 16.44 -20.52 -5.35
C CYS A 46 16.39 -21.80 -6.17
#